data_AF-A0A1Q6QA46-F1
#
_entry.id   AF-A0A1Q6QA46-F1
#
_cell.length_a   1.000
_cell.length_b   1.000
_cell.length_c   1.000
_cell.angle_alpha   90.00
_cell.angle_beta   90.00
_cell.angle_gamma   90.00
#
_symmetry.space_group_name_H-M   'P 1'
#
loop_
_entity.id
_entity.type
_entity.pdbx_description
1 polymer ?
#
loop_
_entity_poly.entity_id
_entity_poly.type
_entity_poly.pdbx_seq_one_letter_code
_entity_poly.pdbx_strand_id
1 'polypeptide(L)'
;MTIKVNAMGDACPIPVVKTQKAMQELTGAGTVETLVDNETAVQNLGKLAASKGCTSKTEKLGENEYRVTITVGENAKVEEQSGECYTCGKPKTVVVLSSDKMGSGNDELGGALMKAFVFALSQQETLPDTILCYNGGVKLTCEGSESLEDLKGMAARGVEIMSCGTCLNFYDLKEKLAVGEVTNMYVIVEKMSGADRVVRP
;
A
#
# COMPACT_ATOMS: atom_id res chain seq x y z
N MET A 1 -16.24 19.90 10.13
CA MET A 1 -15.33 19.21 11.07
C MET A 1 -13.91 19.37 10.57
N THR A 2 -12.91 19.45 11.44
CA THR A 2 -11.49 19.58 11.04
C THR A 2 -10.63 18.56 11.77
N ILE A 3 -9.89 17.74 11.02
CA ILE A 3 -8.93 16.77 11.56
C ILE A 3 -7.52 17.30 11.29
N LYS A 4 -6.64 17.22 12.30
CA LYS A 4 -5.25 17.68 12.19
C LYS A 4 -4.31 16.47 12.19
N VAL A 5 -3.40 16.45 11.22
CA VAL A 5 -2.39 15.40 11.03
C VAL A 5 -1.02 16.05 11.11
N ASN A 6 -0.14 15.48 11.92
CA ASN A 6 1.28 15.84 11.92
C ASN A 6 2.07 14.72 11.22
N ALA A 7 2.69 15.06 10.09
CA ALA A 7 3.53 14.18 9.28
C ALA A 7 4.92 14.80 9.02
N MET A 8 5.39 15.67 9.93
CA MET A 8 6.76 16.20 9.90
C MET A 8 7.76 15.06 10.17
N GLY A 9 8.85 15.00 9.40
CA GLY A 9 9.89 13.96 9.51
C GLY A 9 9.50 12.60 8.91
N ASP A 10 8.27 12.45 8.43
CA ASP A 10 7.78 11.20 7.85
C ASP A 10 8.27 11.04 6.40
N ALA A 11 8.89 9.89 6.10
CA ALA A 11 9.26 9.53 4.74
C ALA A 11 8.04 9.15 3.89
N CYS A 12 8.13 9.35 2.57
CA CYS A 12 7.11 8.86 1.63
C CYS A 12 6.98 7.31 1.76
N PRO A 13 5.76 6.74 1.83
CA PRO A 13 4.45 7.35 1.55
C PRO A 13 3.65 7.76 2.79
N ILE A 14 4.27 7.78 3.98
CA ILE A 14 3.57 7.96 5.27
C ILE A 14 2.69 9.25 5.31
N PRO A 15 3.14 10.43 4.87
CA PRO A 15 2.31 11.64 4.91
C PRO A 15 0.99 11.48 4.13
N VAL A 16 1.07 10.90 2.92
CA VAL A 16 -0.09 10.68 2.05
C VAL A 16 -1.09 9.75 2.71
N VAL A 17 -0.60 8.65 3.32
CA VAL A 17 -1.44 7.66 4.00
C VAL A 17 -2.13 8.26 5.22
N LYS A 18 -1.39 8.97 6.09
CA LYS A 18 -1.98 9.58 7.29
C LYS A 18 -3.08 10.58 6.92
N THR A 19 -2.82 11.41 5.90
CA THR A 19 -3.82 12.37 5.39
C THR A 19 -5.03 11.66 4.79
N GLN A 20 -4.83 10.61 3.98
CA GLN A 20 -5.94 9.86 3.39
C GLN A 20 -6.82 9.21 4.45
N LYS A 21 -6.24 8.61 5.50
CA LYS A 21 -7.02 8.05 6.62
C LYS A 21 -7.84 9.11 7.34
N ALA A 22 -7.23 10.26 7.65
CA ALA A 22 -7.95 11.38 8.24
C ALA A 22 -9.10 11.86 7.35
N MET A 23 -8.95 11.81 6.01
CA MET A 23 -10.05 12.13 5.09
C MET A 23 -11.18 11.09 5.19
N GLN A 24 -10.88 9.81 5.38
CA GLN A 24 -11.86 8.73 5.51
C GLN A 24 -12.61 8.76 6.85
N GLU A 25 -12.00 9.29 7.91
CA GLU A 25 -12.64 9.47 9.23
C GLU A 25 -13.70 10.59 9.23
N LEU A 26 -13.70 11.46 8.22
CA LEU A 26 -14.74 12.49 8.08
C LEU A 26 -16.08 11.83 7.68
N THR A 27 -17.07 11.96 8.55
CA THR A 27 -18.45 11.52 8.30
C THR A 27 -19.25 12.61 7.58
N GLY A 28 -18.75 13.08 6.44
CA GLY A 28 -19.34 14.15 5.62
C GLY A 28 -18.37 15.29 5.33
N ALA A 29 -18.90 16.48 5.07
CA ALA A 29 -18.06 17.63 4.75
C ALA A 29 -17.13 18.03 5.90
N GLY A 30 -15.88 18.29 5.56
CA GLY A 30 -14.86 18.65 6.53
C GLY A 30 -13.54 19.03 5.89
N THR A 31 -12.57 19.29 6.75
CA THR A 31 -11.21 19.65 6.35
C THR A 31 -10.19 18.76 7.06
N VAL A 32 -9.10 18.45 6.37
CA VAL A 32 -7.93 17.81 6.94
C VAL A 32 -6.75 18.75 6.79
N GLU A 33 -6.15 19.15 7.92
CA GLU A 33 -4.94 19.95 7.95
C GLU A 33 -3.74 19.04 8.22
N THR A 34 -2.82 18.92 7.28
CA THR A 34 -1.61 18.11 7.42
C THR A 34 -0.37 19.00 7.48
N LEU A 35 0.45 18.84 8.52
CA LEU A 35 1.78 19.45 8.61
C LEU A 35 2.83 18.53 7.97
N VAL A 36 3.63 19.08 7.06
CA VAL A 36 4.74 18.41 6.36
C VAL A 36 5.95 19.32 6.25
N ASP A 37 7.13 18.73 6.05
CA ASP A 37 8.41 19.44 6.17
C ASP A 37 9.10 19.74 4.84
N ASN A 38 8.53 19.30 3.71
CA ASN A 38 9.14 19.47 2.39
C ASN A 38 8.11 19.68 1.27
N GLU A 39 8.55 20.33 0.19
CA GLU A 39 7.69 20.65 -0.95
C GLU A 39 7.19 19.41 -1.72
N THR A 40 7.96 18.33 -1.74
CA THR A 40 7.54 17.07 -2.39
C THR A 40 6.31 16.48 -1.69
N ALA A 41 6.30 16.48 -0.36
CA ALA A 41 5.15 16.07 0.43
C ALA A 41 3.93 16.97 0.15
N VAL A 42 4.12 18.29 0.06
CA VAL A 42 3.07 19.23 -0.35
C VAL A 42 2.46 18.86 -1.70
N GLN A 43 3.31 18.63 -2.71
CA GLN A 43 2.86 18.26 -4.06
C GLN A 43 2.11 16.92 -4.06
N ASN A 44 2.56 15.94 -3.29
CA ASN A 44 1.91 14.63 -3.19
C ASN A 44 0.54 14.72 -2.50
N LEU A 45 0.40 15.53 -1.44
CA LEU A 45 -0.89 15.78 -0.80
C LEU A 45 -1.86 16.53 -1.72
N GLY A 46 -1.37 17.47 -2.53
CA GLY A 46 -2.17 18.13 -3.57
C GLY A 46 -2.68 17.14 -4.63
N LYS A 47 -1.83 16.21 -5.07
CA LYS A 47 -2.23 15.13 -6.00
C LYS A 47 -3.25 14.16 -5.38
N LEU A 48 -3.11 13.83 -4.10
CA LEU A 48 -4.09 13.03 -3.36
C LEU A 48 -5.45 13.74 -3.30
N ALA A 49 -5.48 15.04 -2.98
CA ALA A 49 -6.72 15.80 -2.97
C ALA A 49 -7.40 15.77 -4.35
N ALA A 50 -6.65 16.07 -5.40
CA ALA A 50 -7.16 16.07 -6.78
C ALA A 50 -7.69 14.69 -7.21
N SER A 51 -6.99 13.60 -6.89
CA SER A 51 -7.43 12.24 -7.27
C SER A 51 -8.70 11.79 -6.54
N LYS A 52 -9.00 12.38 -5.39
CA LYS A 52 -10.24 12.18 -4.63
C LYS A 52 -11.29 13.26 -4.88
N GLY A 53 -11.13 14.09 -5.91
CA GLY A 53 -12.07 15.17 -6.25
C GLY A 53 -12.18 16.28 -5.20
N CYS A 54 -11.20 16.38 -4.30
CA CYS A 54 -11.15 17.37 -3.23
C CYS A 54 -10.29 18.57 -3.63
N THR A 55 -10.49 19.71 -2.95
CA THR A 55 -9.62 20.88 -3.12
C THR A 55 -8.56 20.93 -2.03
N SER A 56 -7.36 21.41 -2.36
CA SER A 56 -6.26 21.60 -1.41
C SER A 56 -5.73 23.02 -1.44
N LYS A 57 -5.38 23.56 -0.28
CA LYS A 57 -4.66 24.83 -0.12
C LYS A 57 -3.38 24.59 0.68
N THR A 58 -2.29 25.24 0.29
CA THR A 58 -1.02 25.19 1.01
C THR A 58 -0.70 26.53 1.65
N GLU A 59 -0.16 26.48 2.86
CA GLU A 59 0.40 27.61 3.60
C GLU A 59 1.83 27.27 4.04
N LYS A 60 2.80 28.13 3.72
CA LYS A 60 4.18 28.01 4.21
C LYS A 60 4.28 28.73 5.55
N LEU A 61 4.58 27.98 6.62
CA LEU A 61 4.66 28.48 8.00
C LEU A 61 6.10 28.80 8.41
N GLY A 62 7.08 28.12 7.82
CA GLY A 62 8.50 28.30 8.07
C GLY A 62 9.36 27.77 6.92
N GLU A 63 10.68 27.69 7.13
CA GLU A 63 11.63 27.25 6.09
C GLU A 63 11.31 25.84 5.57
N ASN A 64 11.10 24.90 6.50
CA ASN A 64 10.75 23.50 6.25
C ASN A 64 9.46 23.14 6.99
N GLU A 65 8.48 24.04 7.02
CA GLU A 65 7.20 23.80 7.69
C GLU A 65 6.05 24.29 6.81
N TYR A 66 5.21 23.36 6.39
CA TYR A 66 4.09 23.59 5.48
C TYR A 66 2.82 23.00 6.07
N ARG A 67 1.72 23.72 5.94
CA ARG A 67 0.37 23.22 6.21
C ARG A 67 -0.37 23.03 4.90
N VAL A 68 -0.82 21.82 4.65
CA VAL A 68 -1.73 21.50 3.54
C VAL A 68 -3.12 21.24 4.10
N THR A 69 -4.09 22.08 3.72
CA THR A 69 -5.49 21.94 4.10
C THR A 69 -6.27 21.37 2.91
N ILE A 70 -6.76 20.14 3.06
CA ILE A 70 -7.65 19.48 2.09
C ILE A 70 -9.09 19.66 2.54
N THR A 71 -9.96 20.14 1.65
CA THR A 71 -11.40 20.30 1.90
C THR A 71 -12.17 19.19 1.19
N VAL A 72 -12.87 18.38 1.98
CA VAL A 72 -13.73 17.29 1.53
C VAL A 72 -15.17 17.82 1.52
N GLY A 73 -15.80 17.90 0.34
CA GLY A 73 -17.18 18.38 0.20
C GLY A 73 -18.21 17.31 0.56
N GLU A 74 -19.48 17.70 0.77
CA GLU A 74 -20.57 16.75 1.10
C GLU A 74 -20.78 15.68 0.01
N ASN A 75 -20.47 16.01 -1.24
CA ASN A 75 -20.53 15.10 -2.39
C ASN A 75 -19.21 14.40 -2.71
N ALA A 76 -18.16 14.56 -1.89
CA ALA A 76 -16.91 13.82 -2.04
C ALA A 76 -17.03 12.39 -1.47
N LYS A 77 -18.20 11.77 -1.61
CA LYS A 77 -18.24 10.32 -1.69
C LYS A 77 -17.45 10.00 -2.96
N VAL A 78 -16.30 9.36 -2.76
CA VAL A 78 -15.56 8.69 -3.81
C VAL A 78 -16.60 7.98 -4.67
N GLU A 79 -16.79 8.42 -5.90
CA GLU A 79 -17.50 7.60 -6.86
C GLU A 79 -16.74 6.27 -6.84
N GLU A 80 -17.38 5.22 -6.29
CA GLU A 80 -17.09 3.89 -6.74
C GLU A 80 -17.30 3.98 -8.25
N GLN A 81 -16.20 4.06 -9.01
CA GLN A 81 -16.24 3.68 -10.41
C GLN A 81 -16.43 2.16 -10.45
N SER A 82 -17.59 1.71 -9.97
CA SER A 82 -18.18 0.43 -10.31
C SER A 82 -18.68 0.60 -11.74
N GLY A 83 -17.75 0.50 -12.68
CA GLY A 83 -18.06 -0.08 -13.98
C GLY A 83 -18.42 -1.56 -13.77
N GLU A 84 -19.49 -1.84 -13.03
CA GLU A 84 -19.90 -3.19 -12.68
C GLU A 84 -20.83 -3.72 -13.77
N CYS A 85 -20.25 -4.49 -14.67
CA CYS A 85 -20.99 -5.55 -15.34
C CYS A 85 -21.34 -6.61 -14.26
N TYR A 86 -22.54 -6.51 -13.69
CA TYR A 86 -23.02 -7.39 -12.61
C TYR A 86 -23.10 -8.90 -12.98
N THR A 87 -22.74 -9.29 -14.21
CA THR A 87 -22.70 -10.69 -14.64
C THR A 87 -21.32 -11.35 -14.51
N CYS A 88 -20.24 -10.60 -14.23
CA CYS A 88 -18.92 -11.14 -13.91
C CYS A 88 -18.56 -10.70 -12.49
N GLY A 89 -18.14 -11.62 -11.61
CA GLY A 89 -17.80 -11.31 -10.22
C GLY A 89 -16.71 -10.23 -10.06
N LYS A 90 -16.43 -9.84 -8.81
CA LYS A 90 -15.38 -8.84 -8.50
C LYS A 90 -14.05 -9.23 -9.17
N PRO A 91 -13.38 -8.32 -9.90
CA PRO A 91 -12.14 -8.63 -10.60
C PRO A 91 -11.04 -9.03 -9.61
N LYS A 92 -10.38 -10.15 -9.88
CA LYS A 92 -9.32 -10.74 -9.05
C LYS A 92 -7.99 -10.06 -9.30
N THR A 93 -7.40 -9.52 -8.25
CA THR A 93 -6.08 -8.90 -8.28
C THR A 93 -5.05 -9.74 -7.54
N VAL A 94 -3.95 -10.06 -8.22
CA VAL A 94 -2.80 -10.75 -7.65
C VAL A 94 -1.61 -9.81 -7.61
N VAL A 95 -0.93 -9.73 -6.47
CA VAL A 95 0.36 -9.05 -6.34
C VAL A 95 1.47 -10.10 -6.28
N VAL A 96 2.54 -9.87 -7.04
CA VAL A 96 3.67 -10.78 -7.11
C VAL A 96 4.91 -10.12 -6.50
N LEU A 97 5.42 -10.69 -5.41
CA LEU A 97 6.66 -10.28 -4.77
C LEU A 97 7.75 -11.29 -5.11
N SER A 98 8.50 -11.02 -6.19
CA SER A 98 9.57 -11.90 -6.67
C SER A 98 10.93 -11.68 -6.00
N SER A 99 11.02 -10.69 -5.11
CA SER A 99 12.27 -10.19 -4.52
C SER A 99 11.97 -9.51 -3.17
N ASP A 100 12.94 -9.47 -2.28
CA ASP A 100 12.95 -8.63 -1.07
C ASP A 100 13.32 -7.17 -1.37
N LYS A 101 13.58 -6.85 -2.64
CA LYS A 101 13.97 -5.53 -3.15
C LYS A 101 13.13 -5.18 -4.37
N MET A 102 12.79 -3.90 -4.52
CA MET A 102 12.09 -3.36 -5.68
C MET A 102 13.09 -2.84 -6.73
N GLY A 103 12.92 -3.25 -7.98
CA GLY A 103 13.85 -2.95 -9.07
C GLY A 103 15.20 -3.68 -8.98
N SER A 104 16.13 -3.34 -9.87
CA SER A 104 17.46 -3.98 -9.99
C SER A 104 18.63 -2.98 -9.86
N GLY A 105 18.40 -1.88 -9.13
CA GLY A 105 19.37 -0.83 -8.90
C GLY A 105 20.19 -1.05 -7.63
N ASN A 106 20.35 -0.01 -6.83
CA ASN A 106 20.97 -0.11 -5.51
C ASN A 106 20.10 -0.96 -4.56
N ASP A 107 20.72 -1.91 -3.87
CA ASP A 107 20.04 -2.88 -3.02
C ASP A 107 19.39 -2.27 -1.76
N GLU A 108 20.06 -1.30 -1.13
CA GLU A 108 19.55 -0.63 0.07
C GLU A 108 18.31 0.19 -0.26
N LEU A 109 18.38 0.97 -1.34
CA LEU A 109 17.24 1.67 -1.88
C LEU A 109 16.13 0.70 -2.30
N GLY A 110 16.47 -0.40 -2.97
CA GLY A 110 15.51 -1.43 -3.39
C GLY A 110 14.75 -2.04 -2.20
N GLY A 111 15.43 -2.30 -1.09
CA GLY A 111 14.80 -2.76 0.15
C GLY A 111 13.85 -1.72 0.75
N ALA A 112 14.30 -0.46 0.84
CA ALA A 112 13.46 0.64 1.32
C ALA A 112 12.21 0.85 0.45
N LEU A 113 12.35 0.75 -0.88
CA LEU A 113 11.24 0.84 -1.84
C LEU A 113 10.28 -0.34 -1.70
N MET A 114 10.77 -1.57 -1.50
CA MET A 114 9.92 -2.74 -1.28
C MET A 114 9.09 -2.59 -0.01
N LYS A 115 9.72 -2.14 1.10
CA LYS A 115 9.02 -1.84 2.35
C LYS A 115 7.95 -0.78 2.16
N ALA A 116 8.28 0.32 1.49
CA ALA A 116 7.34 1.40 1.18
C ALA A 116 6.17 0.91 0.32
N PHE A 117 6.42 0.02 -0.64
CA PHE A 117 5.40 -0.59 -1.48
C PHE A 117 4.45 -1.49 -0.69
N VAL A 118 4.97 -2.42 0.13
CA VAL A 118 4.13 -3.32 0.94
C VAL A 118 3.30 -2.53 1.94
N PHE A 119 3.88 -1.51 2.56
CA PHE A 119 3.14 -0.59 3.41
C PHE A 119 2.03 0.12 2.60
N ALA A 120 2.34 0.79 1.48
CA ALA A 120 1.31 1.48 0.68
C ALA A 120 0.19 0.54 0.20
N LEU A 121 0.53 -0.71 -0.13
CA LEU A 121 -0.42 -1.74 -0.51
C LEU A 121 -1.37 -2.11 0.65
N SER A 122 -0.85 -2.24 1.87
CA SER A 122 -1.65 -2.57 3.07
C SER A 122 -2.65 -1.47 3.43
N GLN A 123 -2.39 -0.24 2.99
CA GLN A 123 -3.25 0.93 3.24
C GLN A 123 -4.33 1.15 2.17
N GLN A 124 -4.38 0.34 1.10
CA GLN A 124 -5.41 0.48 0.08
C GLN A 124 -6.81 0.15 0.62
N GLU A 125 -7.80 0.88 0.11
CA GLU A 125 -9.23 0.62 0.38
C GLU A 125 -9.61 -0.78 -0.11
N THR A 126 -9.21 -1.13 -1.34
CA THR A 126 -9.34 -2.47 -1.90
C THR A 126 -7.98 -3.17 -1.90
N LEU A 127 -7.88 -4.26 -1.13
CA LEU A 127 -6.70 -5.12 -1.10
C LEU A 127 -6.71 -6.14 -2.25
N PRO A 128 -5.53 -6.68 -2.65
CA PRO A 128 -5.47 -7.81 -3.57
C PRO A 128 -6.10 -9.06 -2.97
N ASP A 129 -6.56 -9.97 -3.83
CA ASP A 129 -7.07 -11.28 -3.41
C ASP A 129 -5.92 -12.19 -2.94
N THR A 130 -4.80 -12.16 -3.67
CA THR A 130 -3.64 -13.01 -3.37
C THR A 130 -2.33 -12.22 -3.49
N ILE A 131 -1.39 -12.48 -2.58
CA ILE A 131 0.02 -12.09 -2.69
C ILE A 131 0.87 -13.36 -2.85
N LEU A 132 1.59 -13.43 -3.98
CA LEU A 132 2.48 -14.54 -4.29
C LEU A 132 3.93 -14.12 -4.08
N CYS A 133 4.61 -14.82 -3.16
CA CYS A 133 6.01 -14.60 -2.81
C CYS A 133 6.87 -15.74 -3.37
N TYR A 134 7.86 -15.41 -4.20
CA TYR A 134 8.82 -16.39 -4.70
C TYR A 134 10.19 -15.77 -4.89
N ASN A 135 11.20 -16.62 -5.12
CA ASN A 135 12.60 -16.24 -5.15
C ASN A 135 12.96 -15.42 -3.88
N GLY A 136 13.58 -14.23 -3.99
CA GLY A 136 13.93 -13.42 -2.82
C GLY A 136 12.72 -12.91 -2.03
N GLY A 137 11.53 -12.84 -2.64
CA GLY A 137 10.33 -12.31 -2.01
C GLY A 137 9.81 -13.15 -0.85
N VAL A 138 10.18 -14.44 -0.77
CA VAL A 138 9.81 -15.30 0.38
C VAL A 138 10.37 -14.80 1.71
N LYS A 139 11.44 -13.99 1.68
CA LYS A 139 11.99 -13.37 2.88
C LYS A 139 11.03 -12.38 3.52
N LEU A 140 10.16 -11.75 2.73
CA LEU A 140 9.21 -10.75 3.23
C LEU A 140 8.16 -11.37 4.17
N THR A 141 7.82 -12.64 3.96
CA THR A 141 6.85 -13.37 4.78
C THR A 141 7.48 -14.09 5.99
N CYS A 142 8.79 -13.94 6.19
CA CYS A 142 9.52 -14.64 7.25
C CYS A 142 9.86 -13.73 8.43
N GLU A 143 10.20 -14.34 9.56
CA GLU A 143 10.72 -13.65 10.74
C GLU A 143 11.88 -12.71 10.40
N GLY A 144 11.87 -11.51 11.00
CA GLY A 144 12.89 -10.49 10.77
C GLY A 144 12.62 -9.57 9.56
N SER A 145 11.59 -9.82 8.76
CA SER A 145 11.19 -8.87 7.72
C SER A 145 10.57 -7.61 8.31
N GLU A 146 11.02 -6.45 7.83
CA GLU A 146 10.42 -5.16 8.17
C GLU A 146 9.01 -4.96 7.60
N SER A 147 8.56 -5.82 6.68
CA SER A 147 7.21 -5.78 6.07
C SER A 147 6.25 -6.80 6.68
N LEU A 148 6.69 -7.57 7.68
CA LEU A 148 5.94 -8.71 8.19
C LEU A 148 4.60 -8.31 8.81
N GLU A 149 4.57 -7.22 9.58
CA GLU A 149 3.35 -6.77 10.26
C GLU A 149 2.30 -6.24 9.27
N ASP A 150 2.72 -5.57 8.19
CA ASP A 150 1.82 -5.17 7.11
C ASP A 150 1.22 -6.40 6.39
N LEU A 151 2.03 -7.42 6.13
CA LEU A 151 1.57 -8.67 5.50
C LEU A 151 0.61 -9.43 6.42
N LYS A 152 0.88 -9.52 7.73
CA LYS A 152 -0.06 -10.09 8.71
C LYS A 152 -1.37 -9.31 8.77
N GLY A 153 -1.29 -7.97 8.75
CA GLY A 153 -2.48 -7.11 8.72
C GLY A 153 -3.34 -7.34 7.48
N MET A 154 -2.72 -7.53 6.31
CA MET A 154 -3.43 -7.90 5.08
C MET A 154 -4.02 -9.31 5.15
N ALA A 155 -3.27 -10.30 5.65
CA ALA A 155 -3.76 -11.66 5.84
C ALA A 155 -4.99 -11.72 6.78
N ALA A 156 -4.95 -10.98 7.88
CA ALA A 156 -6.09 -10.86 8.80
C ALA A 156 -7.33 -10.21 8.17
N ARG A 157 -7.14 -9.42 7.09
CA ARG A 157 -8.21 -8.82 6.27
C ARG A 157 -8.64 -9.71 5.09
N GLY A 158 -8.17 -10.95 5.04
CA GLY A 158 -8.60 -11.96 4.06
C GLY A 158 -7.74 -12.05 2.80
N VAL A 159 -6.58 -11.38 2.75
CA VAL A 159 -5.64 -11.56 1.65
C VAL A 159 -4.94 -12.91 1.78
N GLU A 160 -5.03 -13.73 0.74
CA GLU A 160 -4.29 -14.99 0.68
C GLU A 160 -2.81 -14.71 0.42
N ILE A 161 -1.90 -15.19 1.27
CA ILE A 161 -0.46 -15.00 1.11
C ILE A 161 0.19 -16.37 0.93
N MET A 162 0.94 -16.54 -0.16
CA MET A 162 1.56 -17.81 -0.50
C MET A 162 3.05 -17.66 -0.80
N SER A 163 3.89 -18.50 -0.18
CA SER A 163 5.34 -18.48 -0.35
C SER A 163 5.86 -19.76 -0.99
N CYS A 164 6.64 -19.62 -2.07
CA CYS A 164 7.17 -20.76 -2.82
C CYS A 164 8.06 -21.65 -1.93
N GLY A 165 7.66 -22.91 -1.74
CA GLY A 165 8.36 -23.86 -0.88
C GLY A 165 9.79 -24.16 -1.32
N THR A 166 10.04 -24.26 -2.62
CA THR A 166 11.41 -24.45 -3.15
C THR A 166 12.33 -23.29 -2.77
N CYS A 167 11.82 -22.06 -2.81
CA CYS A 167 12.59 -20.87 -2.44
C CYS A 167 12.81 -20.78 -0.92
N LEU A 168 11.80 -21.09 -0.12
CA LEU A 168 11.94 -21.17 1.34
C LEU A 168 13.00 -22.20 1.75
N ASN A 169 13.01 -23.37 1.10
CA ASN A 169 14.03 -24.39 1.34
C ASN A 169 15.42 -23.91 0.90
N PHE A 170 15.53 -23.27 -0.27
CA PHE A 170 16.82 -22.79 -0.79
C PHE A 170 17.49 -21.75 0.13
N TYR A 171 16.70 -20.91 0.80
CA TYR A 171 17.20 -19.90 1.74
C TYR A 171 17.23 -20.37 3.21
N ASP A 172 16.91 -21.64 3.49
CA ASP A 172 16.79 -22.19 4.85
C ASP A 172 15.80 -21.40 5.75
N LEU A 173 14.68 -20.96 5.15
CA LEU A 173 13.66 -20.11 5.79
C LEU A 173 12.35 -20.84 6.10
N LYS A 174 12.23 -22.14 5.80
CA LYS A 174 10.96 -22.87 5.95
C LYS A 174 10.36 -22.76 7.35
N GLU A 175 11.18 -22.94 8.39
CA GLU A 175 10.76 -22.85 9.79
C GLU A 175 10.58 -21.40 10.29
N LYS A 176 10.96 -20.41 9.47
CA LYS A 176 10.83 -18.98 9.78
C LYS A 176 9.65 -18.33 9.08
N LEU A 177 8.85 -19.08 8.31
CA LEU A 177 7.65 -18.55 7.67
C LEU A 177 6.67 -18.09 8.75
N ALA A 178 6.37 -16.79 8.79
CA ALA A 178 5.63 -16.16 9.87
C ALA A 178 4.23 -15.66 9.45
N VAL A 179 3.92 -15.65 8.15
CA VAL A 179 2.60 -15.33 7.61
C VAL A 179 2.37 -16.05 6.27
N GLY A 180 1.15 -16.50 6.03
CA GLY A 180 0.75 -17.19 4.80
C GLY A 180 1.09 -18.68 4.80
N GLU A 181 0.94 -19.29 3.62
CA GLU A 181 1.09 -20.73 3.42
C GLU A 181 2.20 -21.07 2.43
N VAL A 182 2.75 -22.28 2.55
CA VAL A 182 3.73 -22.79 1.57
C VAL A 182 3.00 -23.24 0.30
N THR A 183 3.50 -22.80 -0.86
CA THR A 183 2.95 -23.17 -2.17
C THR A 183 4.01 -23.72 -3.12
N ASN A 184 3.61 -23.97 -4.37
CA ASN A 184 4.47 -24.44 -5.44
C ASN A 184 4.22 -23.67 -6.74
N MET A 185 5.06 -23.93 -7.75
CA MET A 185 4.99 -23.20 -9.03
C MET A 185 3.69 -23.45 -9.80
N TYR A 186 3.07 -24.62 -9.68
CA TYR A 186 1.82 -24.92 -10.37
C TYR A 186 0.68 -24.01 -9.87
N VAL A 187 0.54 -23.89 -8.55
CA VAL A 187 -0.45 -23.01 -7.91
C VAL A 187 -0.14 -21.53 -8.21
N ILE A 188 1.14 -21.14 -8.22
CA ILE A 188 1.54 -19.76 -8.59
C ILE A 188 1.06 -19.43 -10.01
N VAL A 189 1.32 -20.31 -10.99
CA VAL A 189 0.87 -20.12 -12.37
C VAL A 189 -0.66 -20.09 -12.44
N GLU A 190 -1.35 -21.00 -11.77
CA GLU A 190 -2.82 -21.05 -11.73
C GLU A 190 -3.42 -19.73 -11.21
N LYS A 191 -2.92 -19.23 -10.07
CA LYS A 191 -3.38 -17.97 -9.47
C LYS A 191 -3.08 -16.77 -10.38
N MET A 192 -1.90 -16.70 -10.99
CA MET A 192 -1.54 -15.63 -11.91
C MET A 192 -2.37 -15.66 -13.20
N SER A 193 -2.60 -16.85 -13.77
CA SER A 193 -3.40 -17.03 -15.00
C SER A 193 -4.89 -16.80 -14.77
N GLY A 194 -5.39 -17.06 -13.57
CA GLY A 194 -6.78 -16.80 -13.19
C GLY A 194 -7.06 -15.37 -12.69
N ALA A 195 -6.06 -14.49 -12.67
CA ALA A 195 -6.20 -13.11 -12.23
C ALA A 195 -6.62 -12.20 -13.38
N ASP A 196 -7.52 -11.25 -13.10
CA ASP A 196 -7.85 -10.17 -14.04
C ASP A 196 -6.74 -9.12 -14.08
N ARG A 197 -5.97 -9.00 -12.99
CA ARG A 197 -4.85 -8.07 -12.88
C ARG A 197 -3.71 -8.68 -12.07
N VAL A 198 -2.49 -8.59 -12.62
CA VAL A 198 -1.26 -8.91 -11.91
C VAL A 198 -0.45 -7.63 -11.71
N VAL A 199 -0.08 -7.33 -10.47
CA VAL A 199 0.78 -6.20 -10.11
C VAL A 199 2.15 -6.74 -9.68
N ARG A 200 3.21 -6.21 -10.28
CA ARG A 200 4.59 -6.59 -9.96
C ARG A 200 5.48 -5.36 -9.73
N PRO A 201 5.95 -5.12 -8.49
CA PRO A 201 6.90 -4.08 -8.16
C PRO A 201 8.34 -4.41 -8.62
#